data_AF-A0A7C6WYP6-F1
#
_entry.id   AF-A0A7C6WYP6-F1
#
_cell.length_a   1.000
_cell.length_b   1.000
_cell.length_c   1.000
_cell.angle_alpha   90.00
_cell.angle_beta   90.00
_cell.angle_gamma   90.00
#
_symmetry.space_group_name_H-M   'P 1'
#
loop_
_entity.id
_entity.type
_entity.pdbx_description
1 polymer ?
#
loop_
_entity_poly.entity_id
_entity_poly.type
_entity_poly.pdbx_seq_one_letter_code
_entity_poly.pdbx_strand_id
1 'polypeptide(L)' 'MTTLLKLRQKAGISAKELSIRTGIPFELVVKAELGVVKLRPQQARLIISALNRGMPSK' A
#
# COMPACT_ATOMS: atom_id res chain seq x y z
N MET A 1 10.22 -10.33 3.59
CA MET A 1 9.80 -8.91 3.76
C MET A 1 9.54 -8.32 2.37
N THR A 2 8.27 -8.09 2.01
CA THR A 2 7.91 -7.68 0.64
C THR A 2 8.25 -6.20 0.37
N THR A 3 8.39 -5.86 -0.92
CA THR A 3 8.62 -4.49 -1.38
C THR A 3 7.50 -3.54 -0.93
N LEU A 4 6.26 -4.02 -0.89
CA LEU A 4 5.10 -3.20 -0.53
C LEU A 4 5.14 -2.76 0.94
N LEU A 5 5.47 -3.68 1.85
CA LEU A 5 5.61 -3.39 3.27
C LEU A 5 6.70 -2.34 3.53
N LYS A 6 7.85 -2.46 2.85
CA LYS A 6 8.95 -1.48 2.96
C LYS A 6 8.53 -0.09 2.46
N LEU A 7 7.85 -0.03 1.32
CA LEU A 7 7.35 1.23 0.76
C LEU A 7 6.33 1.89 1.68
N ARG A 8 5.43 1.10 2.28
CA ARG A 8 4.44 1.61 3.24
C ARG A 8 5.10 2.15 4.50
N GLN A 9 6.06 1.43 5.07
CA GLN A 9 6.82 1.90 6.23
C GLN A 9 7.59 3.19 5.92
N LYS A 10 8.20 3.29 4.74
CA LYS A 10 8.89 4.51 4.29
C LYS A 10 7.95 5.71 4.14
N ALA A 11 6.72 5.48 3.70
CA ALA A 11 5.70 6.52 3.61
C ALA A 11 5.07 6.87 4.97
N GLY A 12 5.38 6.14 6.06
CA GLY A 12 4.83 6.40 7.39
C GLY A 12 3.32 6.13 7.53
N ILE A 13 2.72 5.40 6.58
CA ILE A 13 1.26 5.16 6.55
C ILE A 13 0.94 3.77 7.12
N SER A 14 -0.15 3.64 7.88
CA SER A 14 -0.63 2.32 8.30
C SER A 14 -1.33 1.59 7.15
N ALA A 15 -1.39 0.25 7.17
CA ALA A 15 -2.13 -0.52 6.16
C ALA A 15 -3.64 -0.21 6.19
N LYS A 16 -4.18 0.13 7.37
CA LYS A 16 -5.57 0.57 7.54
C LYS A 16 -5.81 1.91 6.86
N GLU A 17 -4.89 2.85 7.00
CA GLU A 17 -5.03 4.14 6.33
C GLU A 17 -4.79 4.04 4.82
N LEU A 18 -3.87 3.20 4.37
CA LEU A 18 -3.69 2.91 2.95
C LEU A 18 -4.97 2.31 2.35
N SER A 19 -5.65 1.43 3.08
CA SER A 19 -6.95 0.88 2.69
C SER A 19 -8.01 1.97 2.50
N ILE A 20 -8.14 2.89 3.46
CA ILE A 20 -9.10 4.01 3.39
C ILE A 20 -8.78 4.91 2.19
N ARG A 21 -7.52 5.27 1.98
CA ARG A 21 -7.09 6.18 0.90
C ARG A 21 -7.26 5.59 -0.51
N THR A 22 -7.19 4.27 -0.63
CA THR A 22 -7.25 3.58 -1.93
C THR A 22 -8.59 2.91 -2.22
N GLY A 23 -9.47 2.79 -1.21
CA GLY A 23 -10.68 1.98 -1.27
C GLY A 23 -10.42 0.47 -1.36
N ILE A 24 -9.16 0.04 -1.21
CA ILE A 24 -8.78 -1.37 -1.28
C ILE A 24 -9.00 -1.98 0.10
N PRO A 25 -9.65 -3.15 0.21
CA PRO A 25 -9.87 -3.80 1.49
C PRO A 25 -8.56 -4.02 2.26
N PHE A 26 -8.56 -3.70 3.56
CA PHE A 26 -7.41 -3.88 4.44
C PHE A 26 -6.80 -5.29 4.34
N GLU A 27 -7.64 -6.31 4.35
CA GLU A 27 -7.21 -7.70 4.26
C GLU A 27 -6.46 -8.00 2.95
N LEU A 28 -6.89 -7.37 1.85
CA LEU A 28 -6.23 -7.50 0.55
C LEU A 28 -4.88 -6.78 0.52
N VAL A 29 -4.77 -5.62 1.18
CA VAL A 29 -3.50 -4.92 1.38
C VAL A 29 -2.53 -5.78 2.19
N VAL A 30 -2.97 -6.36 3.30
CA VAL A 30 -2.14 -7.24 4.15
C VAL A 30 -1.72 -8.50 3.41
N LYS A 31 -2.64 -9.17 2.70
CA LYS A 31 -2.31 -10.36 1.89
C LYS A 31 -1.31 -10.01 0.78
N ALA A 32 -1.38 -8.83 0.18
CA ALA A 32 -0.39 -8.35 -0.78
C ALA A 32 0.96 -8.01 -0.12
N GLU A 33 0.95 -7.40 1.07
CA GLU A 33 2.16 -7.15 1.89
C GLU A 33 2.84 -8.45 2.34
N LEU A 34 2.10 -9.54 2.46
CA LEU A 34 2.64 -10.85 2.79
C LEU A 34 3.03 -11.67 1.53
N GLY A 35 2.71 -11.17 0.33
CA GLY A 35 2.97 -11.87 -0.94
C GLY A 35 2.01 -13.03 -1.22
N VAL A 36 0.93 -13.16 -0.45
CA VAL A 36 -0.10 -14.21 -0.58
C VAL A 36 -0.98 -13.95 -1.80
N VAL A 37 -1.25 -12.68 -2.11
CA VAL A 37 -2.09 -12.26 -3.24
C VAL A 37 -1.32 -11.30 -4.13
N LYS A 38 -1.47 -11.48 -5.45
CA LYS A 38 -0.94 -10.55 -6.45
C LYS A 38 -1.99 -9.46 -6.73
N LEU A 39 -1.60 -8.21 -6.53
CA LEU A 39 -2.46 -7.06 -6.83
C LEU A 39 -2.64 -6.90 -8.35
N ARG A 40 -3.84 -6.52 -8.78
CA ARG A 40 -4.06 -6.12 -10.17
C ARG A 40 -3.27 -4.85 -10.49
N PRO A 41 -2.82 -4.65 -11.75
CA PRO A 41 -2.04 -3.47 -12.13
C PRO A 41 -2.72 -2.13 -11.80
N GLN A 42 -4.05 -2.06 -11.81
CA GLN A 42 -4.81 -0.87 -11.42
C GLN A 42 -4.73 -0.62 -9.89
N GLN A 43 -4.89 -1.67 -9.08
CA GLN A 43 -4.79 -1.58 -7.62
C GLN A 43 -3.37 -1.23 -7.18
N ALA A 44 -2.36 -1.80 -7.85
CA ALA A 44 -0.96 -1.46 -7.61
C ALA A 44 -0.68 0.03 -7.86
N ARG A 45 -1.24 0.60 -8.94
CA ARG A 45 -1.12 2.04 -9.23
C ARG A 45 -1.78 2.93 -8.17
N LEU A 46 -2.99 2.56 -7.71
CA LEU A 46 -3.66 3.28 -6.63
C LEU A 46 -2.84 3.27 -5.34
N ILE A 47 -2.27 2.11 -4.99
CA ILE A 47 -1.44 1.97 -3.80
C ILE A 47 -0.16 2.79 -3.94
N ILE A 48 0.56 2.69 -5.05
CA ILE A 48 1.78 3.48 -5.28
C ILE A 48 1.48 4.99 -5.23
N SER A 49 0.37 5.43 -5.83
CA SER A 49 -0.04 6.84 -5.79
C SER A 49 -0.36 7.30 -4.36
N ALA A 50 -1.08 6.50 -3.57
CA ALA A 50 -1.41 6.80 -2.19
C ALA A 50 -0.16 6.82 -1.29
N LEU A 51 0.80 5.93 -1.53
CA LEU A 51 2.10 5.88 -0.85
C LEU A 51 2.94 7.12 -1.19
N ASN A 52 2.98 7.52 -2.47
CA ASN A 52 3.70 8.73 -2.89
C ASN A 52 3.11 10.02 -2.31
N ARG A 53 1.76 10.11 -2.19
CA ARG A 53 1.10 11.25 -1.53
C ARG A 53 1.35 11.32 -0.02
N GLY A 54 1.67 10.20 0.63
CA GLY A 54 2.01 10.18 2.06
C GLY A 54 3.50 10.37 2.34
N MET A 55 4.37 10.32 1.32
CA MET A 55 5.77 10.70 1.52
C MET A 55 5.83 12.22 1.71
N PRO A 56 6.34 12.71 2.85
CA PRO A 56 6.60 14.13 2.99
C PRO A 56 7.62 14.52 1.93
N SER A 57 7.25 15.45 1.04
CA SER A 57 8.22 16.14 0.19
C SER A 57 9.22 16.81 1.12
N LYS A 58 10.45 16.31 1.13
CA LYS A 58 11.58 16.91 1.82
C LYS A 58 12.73 16.99 0.85
#